data_AF-A0A1E8B925-F1
#
_entry.id   AF-A0A1E8B925-F1
#
_cell.length_a   1.000
_cell.length_b   1.000
_cell.length_c   1.000
_cell.angle_alpha   90.00
_cell.angle_beta   90.00
_cell.angle_gamma   90.00
#
_symmetry.space_group_name_H-M   'P 1'
#
loop_
_entity.id
_entity.type
_entity.pdbx_description
1 polymer ?
#
loop_
_entity_poly.entity_id
_entity_poly.type
_entity_poly.pdbx_seq_one_letter_code
_entity_poly.pdbx_strand_id
1 'polypeptide(L)'
;MNQYKDLQIMPLQAGEAFPFMGRLVDAKREEHGIFVQIPADMLDNAGIPNDISKVEVWRELSDGTICFRIATRCEICGRGARLYELDMGFAKKNICADDYKTITGNYPPQETQTTENATQMEQS
;
A
#
# COMPACT_ATOMS: atom_id res chain seq x y z
N MET A 1 3.96 -19.37 -22.58
CA MET A 1 4.29 -18.51 -21.41
C MET A 1 5.17 -17.37 -21.90
N ASN A 2 4.58 -16.23 -22.30
CA ASN A 2 5.34 -15.02 -22.72
C ASN A 2 4.51 -13.71 -22.65
N GLN A 3 3.29 -13.73 -22.11
CA GLN A 3 2.36 -12.59 -22.17
C GLN A 3 2.69 -11.41 -21.24
N TYR A 4 3.74 -11.50 -20.42
CA TYR A 4 4.12 -10.45 -19.47
C TYR A 4 5.46 -9.79 -19.78
N LYS A 5 6.21 -10.25 -20.80
CA LYS A 5 7.42 -9.55 -21.24
C LYS A 5 7.10 -8.18 -21.85
N ASP A 6 5.91 -8.03 -22.42
CA ASP A 6 5.46 -6.79 -23.07
C ASP A 6 4.95 -5.72 -22.07
N LEU A 7 4.85 -6.05 -20.77
CA LEU A 7 4.61 -5.07 -19.70
C LEU A 7 5.89 -4.35 -19.27
N GLN A 8 7.06 -4.75 -19.78
CA GLN A 8 8.28 -3.96 -19.67
C GLN A 8 8.11 -2.67 -20.47
N ILE A 9 7.61 -1.64 -19.80
CA ILE A 9 7.71 -0.23 -20.18
C ILE A 9 7.26 0.00 -21.63
N MET A 10 5.97 -0.24 -21.91
CA MET A 10 5.39 0.46 -23.06
C MET A 10 5.39 1.96 -22.72
N PRO A 11 6.07 2.82 -23.50
CA PRO A 11 5.92 4.25 -23.32
C PRO A 11 4.43 4.55 -23.50
N LEU A 12 3.82 5.14 -22.48
CA LEU A 12 2.43 5.59 -22.54
C LEU A 12 2.27 6.43 -23.80
N GLN A 13 1.43 5.98 -24.74
CA GLN A 13 1.11 6.84 -25.88
C GLN A 13 0.33 8.04 -25.36
N ALA A 14 0.60 9.22 -25.92
CA ALA A 14 -0.04 10.45 -25.48
C ALA A 14 -1.57 10.30 -25.53
N GLY A 15 -2.22 10.34 -24.37
CA GLY A 15 -3.67 10.18 -24.21
C GLY A 15 -4.14 8.84 -23.64
N GLU A 16 -3.25 7.86 -23.43
CA GLU A 16 -3.60 6.62 -22.75
C GLU A 16 -3.47 6.75 -21.22
N ALA A 17 -4.51 6.34 -20.49
CA ALA A 17 -4.44 6.22 -19.03
C ALA A 17 -3.60 5.00 -18.66
N PHE A 18 -2.71 5.16 -17.69
CA PHE A 18 -1.91 4.03 -17.20
C PHE A 18 -2.85 2.95 -16.65
N PRO A 19 -2.78 1.70 -17.13
CA PRO A 19 -3.77 0.66 -16.80
C PRO A 19 -3.66 0.15 -15.35
N PHE A 20 -2.66 0.61 -14.61
CA PHE A 20 -2.39 0.21 -13.23
C PHE A 20 -2.43 1.42 -12.30
N MET A 21 -2.90 1.23 -11.08
CA MET A 21 -2.97 2.30 -10.07
C MET A 21 -1.65 2.55 -9.34
N GLY A 22 -0.60 1.79 -9.63
CA GLY A 22 0.70 1.87 -8.96
C GLY A 22 1.86 1.48 -9.86
N ARG A 23 3.08 1.55 -9.35
CA ARG A 23 4.30 1.26 -10.12
C ARG A 23 4.45 -0.24 -10.37
N LEU A 24 4.72 -0.63 -11.61
CA LEU A 24 5.11 -2.01 -11.93
C LEU A 24 6.54 -2.24 -11.45
N VAL A 25 6.74 -3.34 -10.71
CA VAL A 25 8.04 -3.75 -10.20
C VAL A 25 8.30 -5.20 -10.56
N ASP A 26 9.58 -5.56 -10.70
CA ASP A 26 9.97 -6.94 -10.95
C ASP A 26 9.72 -7.81 -9.73
N ALA A 27 9.17 -9.01 -9.98
CA ALA A 27 8.99 -10.05 -8.98
C ALA A 27 9.76 -11.31 -9.42
N LYS A 28 10.66 -11.80 -8.56
CA LYS A 28 11.50 -12.98 -8.81
C LYS A 28 11.00 -14.14 -7.99
N ARG A 29 10.78 -15.29 -8.63
CA ARG A 29 10.47 -16.53 -7.91
C ARG A 29 11.75 -17.17 -7.41
N GLU A 30 11.75 -17.55 -6.14
CA GLU A 30 12.85 -18.21 -5.45
C GLU A 30 12.39 -19.57 -4.90
N GLU A 31 13.31 -20.37 -4.36
CA GLU A 31 13.03 -21.75 -3.90
C GLU A 31 11.90 -21.82 -2.87
N HIS A 32 11.81 -20.81 -1.99
CA HIS A 32 10.86 -20.78 -0.88
C HIS A 32 9.85 -19.63 -0.95
N GLY A 33 9.78 -18.91 -2.08
CA GLY A 33 8.85 -17.79 -2.17
C GLY A 33 9.02 -16.90 -3.39
N ILE A 34 8.66 -15.63 -3.21
CA ILE A 34 8.78 -14.57 -4.21
C ILE A 34 9.48 -13.38 -3.59
N PHE A 35 10.45 -12.81 -4.30
CA PHE A 35 11.10 -11.57 -3.95
C PHE A 35 10.52 -10.44 -4.82
N VAL A 36 10.02 -9.39 -4.18
CA VAL A 36 9.50 -8.19 -4.84
C VAL A 36 10.29 -7.01 -4.30
N GLN A 37 10.96 -6.27 -5.19
CA GLN A 37 11.72 -5.10 -4.79
C GLN A 37 10.82 -3.86 -4.85
N ILE A 38 10.47 -3.33 -3.67
CA ILE A 38 9.73 -2.07 -3.55
C ILE A 38 10.76 -0.92 -3.51
N PRO A 39 10.64 0.10 -4.38
CA PRO A 39 11.50 1.28 -4.37
C PRO A 39 11.46 2.02 -3.03
N ALA A 40 12.61 2.56 -2.59
CA ALA A 40 12.74 3.23 -1.30
C ALA A 40 11.82 4.46 -1.18
N ASP A 41 11.66 5.23 -2.27
CA ASP A 41 10.75 6.38 -2.30
C ASP A 41 9.30 6.00 -1.97
N MET A 42 8.83 4.83 -2.43
CA MET A 42 7.49 4.34 -2.11
C MET A 42 7.37 3.88 -0.66
N LEU A 43 8.44 3.29 -0.11
CA LEU A 43 8.48 2.89 1.31
C LEU A 43 8.43 4.13 2.23
N ASP A 44 9.22 5.15 1.90
CA ASP A 44 9.28 6.42 2.63
C ASP A 44 7.94 7.16 2.56
N ASN A 45 7.32 7.26 1.37
CA ASN A 45 6.00 7.85 1.19
C ASN A 45 4.91 7.13 1.99
N ALA A 46 5.02 5.80 2.13
CA ALA A 46 4.10 4.99 2.92
C ALA A 46 4.39 5.02 4.43
N GLY A 47 5.41 5.77 4.87
CA GLY A 47 5.81 5.86 6.28
C GLY A 47 6.36 4.55 6.84
N ILE A 48 6.89 3.68 5.98
CA ILE A 48 7.43 2.38 6.36
C ILE A 48 8.83 2.62 6.94
N PRO A 49 9.09 2.24 8.20
CA PRO A 49 10.39 2.50 8.81
C PRO A 49 11.49 1.71 8.10
N ASN A 50 12.70 2.27 8.08
CA ASN A 50 13.91 1.59 7.60
C ASN A 50 14.41 0.55 8.64
N ASP A 51 13.54 -0.40 8.99
CA ASP A 51 13.75 -1.49 9.93
C ASP A 51 12.82 -2.68 9.57
N ILE A 52 12.89 -3.78 10.31
CA ILE A 52 12.12 -5.00 10.06
C ILE A 52 10.64 -4.78 10.39
N SER A 53 9.82 -4.66 9.34
CA SER A 53 8.36 -4.70 9.44
C SER A 53 7.84 -6.13 9.31
N LYS A 54 6.88 -6.50 10.16
CA LYS A 54 6.09 -7.74 9.94
C LYS A 54 5.01 -7.45 8.92
N VAL A 55 4.73 -8.41 8.04
CA VAL A 55 3.64 -8.32 7.05
C VAL A 55 2.61 -9.41 7.30
N GLU A 56 1.36 -9.06 7.08
CA GLU A 56 0.28 -10.03 6.93
C GLU A 56 0.14 -10.36 5.44
N VAL A 57 0.06 -11.65 5.11
CA VAL A 57 -0.11 -12.14 3.75
C VAL A 57 -1.38 -12.98 3.72
N TRP A 58 -2.28 -12.69 2.79
CA TRP A 58 -3.51 -13.44 2.60
C TRP A 58 -3.83 -13.59 1.11
N ARG A 59 -4.72 -14.53 0.82
CA ARG A 59 -5.21 -14.78 -0.53
C ARG A 59 -6.63 -14.25 -0.64
N GLU A 60 -6.88 -13.45 -1.67
CA GLU A 60 -8.23 -13.14 -2.11
C GLU A 60 -8.83 -14.40 -2.78
N LEU A 61 -9.98 -14.84 -2.27
CA LEU A 61 -10.57 -16.12 -2.68
C LEU A 61 -11.21 -16.03 -4.08
N SER A 62 -11.62 -14.83 -4.48
CA SER A 62 -12.37 -14.60 -5.73
C SER A 62 -11.55 -14.77 -7.01
N ASP A 63 -10.27 -14.39 -6.99
CA ASP A 63 -9.41 -14.38 -8.19
C ASP A 63 -8.02 -15.02 -7.97
N GLY A 64 -7.70 -15.42 -6.73
CA GLY A 64 -6.41 -15.98 -6.36
C GLY A 64 -5.30 -14.95 -6.16
N THR A 65 -5.64 -13.65 -6.13
CA THR A 65 -4.70 -12.57 -5.83
C THR A 65 -4.07 -12.77 -4.45
N ILE A 66 -2.74 -12.65 -4.38
CA ILE A 66 -2.02 -12.62 -3.11
C ILE A 66 -1.88 -11.17 -2.69
N CYS A 67 -2.47 -10.85 -1.55
CA CYS A 67 -2.42 -9.54 -0.93
C CYS A 67 -1.47 -9.58 0.26
N PHE A 68 -0.76 -8.48 0.49
CA PHE A 68 -0.03 -8.29 1.72
C PHE A 68 -0.18 -6.86 2.21
N ARG A 69 0.00 -6.67 3.52
CA ARG A 69 0.09 -5.35 4.15
C ARG A 69 1.06 -5.41 5.30
N ILE A 70 1.62 -4.28 5.69
CA ILE A 70 2.36 -4.17 6.95
C ILE A 70 1.39 -4.44 8.10
N ALA A 71 1.80 -5.34 8.99
CA ALA A 71 1.01 -5.76 10.13
C ALA A 71 1.05 -4.67 11.20
N THR A 72 0.00 -3.86 11.25
CA THR A 72 -0.24 -2.86 12.29
C THR A 72 -1.34 -3.34 13.25
N ARG A 73 -1.28 -2.94 14.52
CA ARG A 73 -2.28 -3.31 15.54
C ARG A 73 -2.92 -2.07 16.13
N CYS A 74 -4.25 -2.09 16.24
CA CYS A 74 -4.98 -1.02 16.90
C CYS A 74 -4.54 -0.88 18.35
N GLU A 75 -4.22 0.35 18.78
CA GLU A 75 -3.83 0.62 20.16
C GLU A 75 -4.97 0.48 21.19
N ILE A 76 -6.22 0.34 20.75
CA ILE A 76 -7.41 0.18 21.60
C ILE A 76 -7.85 -1.29 21.65
N CYS A 77 -8.28 -1.87 20.52
CA CYS A 77 -8.75 -3.26 20.50
C CYS A 77 -7.67 -4.32 20.24
N GLY A 78 -6.44 -3.93 19.90
CA GLY A 78 -5.34 -4.86 19.63
C GLY A 78 -5.45 -5.71 18.35
N ARG A 79 -6.52 -5.55 17.56
CA ARG A 79 -6.77 -6.24 16.28
C ARG A 79 -5.88 -5.68 15.17
N GLY A 80 -5.53 -6.53 14.20
CA GLY A 80 -4.82 -6.13 12.99
C GLY A 80 -5.70 -5.31 12.06
N ALA A 81 -5.31 -4.08 11.74
CA ALA A 81 -6.11 -3.18 10.91
C ALA A 81 -5.28 -2.03 10.36
N ARG A 82 -5.74 -1.41 9.27
CA ARG A 82 -5.31 -0.05 8.90
C ARG A 82 -5.58 0.89 10.08
N LEU A 83 -4.57 1.66 10.45
CA LEU A 83 -4.63 2.58 11.56
C LEU A 83 -4.80 4.01 11.08
N TYR A 84 -5.45 4.79 11.93
CA TYR A 84 -5.68 6.22 11.75
C TYR A 84 -5.25 6.91 13.02
N GLU A 85 -4.51 8.01 12.89
CA GLU A 85 -4.13 8.83 14.02
C GLU A 85 -5.37 9.54 14.58
N LEU A 86 -5.62 9.36 15.87
CA LEU A 86 -6.61 10.11 16.62
C LEU A 86 -5.90 10.91 17.71
N ASP A 87 -6.08 12.23 17.69
CA ASP A 87 -5.62 13.12 18.76
C ASP A 87 -6.61 13.09 19.93
N MET A 88 -6.14 12.59 21.09
CA MET A 88 -6.91 12.51 22.33
C MET A 88 -6.63 13.71 23.26
N GLY A 89 -5.95 14.75 22.77
CA GLY A 89 -5.56 15.96 23.50
C GLY A 89 -4.31 15.79 24.37
N PHE A 90 -4.20 14.69 25.12
CA PHE A 90 -3.02 14.37 25.94
C PHE A 90 -2.04 13.42 25.26
N ALA A 91 -2.47 12.72 24.21
CA ALA A 91 -1.67 11.80 23.43
C ALA A 91 -2.31 11.56 22.05
N LYS A 92 -1.49 11.21 21.07
CA LYS A 92 -1.92 10.69 19.77
C LYS A 92 -1.97 9.16 19.82
N LYS A 93 -2.99 8.57 19.19
CA LYS A 93 -3.23 7.12 19.17
C LYS A 93 -3.47 6.62 17.76
N ASN A 94 -2.83 5.51 17.37
CA ASN A 94 -3.08 4.86 16.09
C ASN A 94 -4.13 3.75 16.25
N ILE A 95 -5.33 3.97 15.74
CA ILE A 95 -6.49 3.11 16.00
C ILE A 95 -7.19 2.67 14.71
N CYS A 96 -7.92 1.55 14.76
CA CYS A 96 -8.67 1.08 13.59
C CYS A 96 -9.92 1.93 13.33
N ALA A 97 -10.46 1.85 12.11
CA ALA A 97 -11.65 2.60 11.71
C ALA A 97 -12.89 2.34 12.60
N ASP A 98 -13.05 1.11 13.10
CA ASP A 98 -14.15 0.75 14.01
C ASP A 98 -14.04 1.54 15.32
N ASP A 99 -12.87 1.47 15.99
CA ASP A 99 -12.66 2.16 17.26
C ASP A 99 -12.67 3.69 17.07
N TYR A 100 -12.15 4.18 15.94
CA TYR A 100 -12.22 5.61 15.58
C TYR A 100 -13.67 6.09 15.50
N LYS A 101 -14.54 5.32 14.84
CA LYS A 101 -15.97 5.63 14.77
C LYS A 101 -16.64 5.55 16.14
N THR A 102 -16.32 4.53 16.92
CA THR A 102 -16.86 4.38 18.28
C THR A 102 -16.49 5.56 19.18
N ILE A 103 -15.27 6.11 19.04
CA ILE A 103 -14.78 7.21 19.89
C ILE A 103 -15.27 8.58 19.38
N THR A 104 -15.21 8.83 18.07
CA THR A 104 -15.47 10.17 17.48
C THR A 104 -16.89 10.33 16.95
N GLY A 105 -17.65 9.24 16.82
CA GLY A 105 -18.95 9.21 16.14
C GLY A 105 -18.87 9.21 14.60
N ASN A 106 -17.69 9.41 14.01
CA ASN A 106 -17.48 9.53 12.57
C ASN A 106 -16.44 8.52 12.07
N TYR A 107 -16.53 8.10 10.82
CA TYR A 107 -15.42 7.35 10.21
C TYR A 107 -14.19 8.26 10.03
N PRO A 108 -12.97 7.70 10.11
CA PRO A 108 -11.76 8.48 9.88
C PRO A 108 -11.72 9.05 8.46
N PRO A 109 -10.97 10.14 8.22
CA PRO A 109 -10.78 10.69 6.89
C PRO A 109 -10.31 9.60 5.92
N GLN A 110 -11.02 9.44 4.81
CA GLN A 110 -10.51 8.63 3.71
C GLN A 110 -9.41 9.44 3.02
N GLU A 111 -8.19 8.92 3.00
CA GLU A 111 -7.14 9.49 2.15
C GLU A 111 -7.63 9.49 0.70
N THR A 112 -7.73 10.68 0.12
CA THR A 112 -7.79 10.82 -1.34
C THR A 112 -6.56 10.14 -1.91
N GLN A 113 -6.74 9.16 -2.78
CA GLN A 113 -5.66 8.43 -3.43
C GLN A 113 -4.69 9.45 -4.07
N THR A 114 -3.52 9.64 -3.47
CA THR A 114 -2.47 10.46 -4.06
C THR A 114 -1.88 9.64 -5.20
N THR A 115 -2.32 9.91 -6.42
CA THR A 115 -1.79 9.27 -7.62
C THR A 115 -0.32 9.63 -7.76
N GLU A 116 0.61 8.69 -7.55
CA GLU A 116 2.07 8.88 -7.61
C GLU A 116 2.62 9.17 -9.03
N ASN A 117 1.78 9.54 -10.01
CA ASN A 117 2.19 9.73 -11.41
C ASN A 117 2.54 11.19 -11.78
N ALA A 118 2.65 12.11 -10.82
CA ALA A 118 2.89 13.53 -11.14
C ALA A 118 4.33 13.83 -11.62
N THR A 119 5.32 12.98 -11.35
CA THR A 119 6.74 13.35 -11.55
C THR A 119 7.36 12.89 -12.88
N GLN A 120 6.64 12.19 -13.77
CA GLN A 120 7.21 11.74 -15.06
C GLN A 120 6.93 12.67 -16.25
N MET A 121 6.24 13.80 -16.07
CA MET A 121 5.91 14.72 -17.18
C MET A 121 6.91 15.86 -17.43
N GLU A 122 7.96 16.04 -16.61
CA GLU A 122 8.84 17.23 -16.70
C GLU A 122 10.27 16.97 -17.23
N GLN A 123 10.54 15.83 -17.88
CA GLN A 123 11.78 15.66 -18.63
C GLN A 123 11.49 15.18 -20.05
N SER A 124 11.19 16.13 -20.94
CA SER A 124 11.22 15.97 -22.39
C SER A 124 11.66 17.28 -23.03
#